data_AF-A0A955KZD0-F1
#
_entry.id   AF-A0A955KZD0-F1
#
_cell.length_a   1.000
_cell.length_b   1.000
_cell.length_c   1.000
_cell.angle_alpha   90.00
_cell.angle_beta   90.00
_cell.angle_gamma   90.00
#
_symmetry.space_group_name_H-M   'P 1'
#
loop_
_entity.id
_entity.type
_entity.pdbx_description
1 polymer ?
#
loop_
_entity_poly.entity_id
_entity_poly.type
_entity_poly.pdbx_seq_one_letter_code
_entity_poly.pdbx_strand_id
1 'polypeptide(L)' 'MAADILGYGIDAVPVGKDQVQHLEMTRDIARSFNKTYNCELFIEPKAIVTE' A
#
# COMPACT_ATOMS: atom_id res chain seq x y z
N MET A 1 8.59 -3.34 -3.01
CA MET A 1 7.15 -3.09 -3.26
C MET A 1 6.57 -2.11 -2.25
N ALA A 2 6.42 -2.45 -0.96
CA ALA A 2 5.82 -1.52 0.00
C ALA A 2 6.57 -0.18 0.10
N ALA A 3 7.90 -0.19 0.28
CA ALA A 3 8.70 1.02 0.34
C ALA A 3 8.57 1.89 -0.93
N ASP A 4 8.55 1.25 -2.10
CA ASP A 4 8.39 1.95 -3.39
C ASP A 4 6.99 2.59 -3.49
N ILE A 5 5.94 1.88 -3.10
CA ILE A 5 4.57 2.40 -3.17
C ILE A 5 4.35 3.53 -2.16
N LEU A 6 4.75 3.30 -0.91
CA LEU A 6 4.54 4.23 0.20
C LEU A 6 5.43 5.46 0.11
N GLY A 7 6.68 5.30 -0.34
CA GLY A 7 7.64 6.39 -0.46
C GLY A 7 7.24 7.45 -1.49
N TYR A 8 6.48 7.06 -2.52
CA TYR A 8 5.95 7.98 -3.54
C TYR A 8 4.49 8.40 -3.29
N GLY A 9 3.84 7.92 -2.23
CA GLY A 9 2.45 8.26 -1.92
C GLY A 9 1.48 7.89 -3.05
N ILE A 10 1.56 6.67 -3.56
CA ILE A 10 0.75 6.22 -4.71
C ILE A 10 -0.66 5.81 -4.27
N ASP A 11 -1.70 6.43 -4.83
CA ASP A 11 -3.11 6.14 -4.50
C ASP A 11 -3.63 4.81 -5.06
N ALA A 12 -3.11 4.37 -6.21
CA ALA A 12 -3.56 3.17 -6.88
C ALA A 12 -2.43 2.49 -7.65
N VAL A 13 -2.36 1.17 -7.56
CA VAL A 13 -1.29 0.35 -8.14
C VAL A 13 -1.92 -0.73 -9.04
N PRO A 14 -1.58 -0.79 -10.34
CA PRO A 14 -1.96 -1.90 -11.18
C PRO A 14 -1.22 -3.16 -10.74
N VAL A 15 -1.98 -4.22 -10.46
CA VAL A 15 -1.44 -5.49 -9.97
C VAL A 15 -2.15 -6.67 -10.62
N GLY A 16 -1.40 -7.76 -10.84
CA GLY A 16 -2.01 -9.05 -11.20
C GLY A 16 -2.87 -9.59 -10.06
N LYS A 17 -3.82 -10.49 -10.38
CA LYS A 17 -4.70 -11.12 -9.38
C LYS A 17 -3.92 -11.87 -8.30
N ASP A 18 -2.80 -12.48 -8.67
CA ASP A 18 -1.85 -13.15 -7.78
C ASP A 18 -1.08 -12.20 -6.85
N GLN A 19 -1.01 -10.91 -7.19
CA GLN A 19 -0.23 -9.91 -6.48
C GLN A 19 -1.03 -9.07 -5.47
N VAL A 20 -2.35 -9.24 -5.43
CA VAL A 20 -3.24 -8.49 -4.50
C VAL A 20 -2.79 -8.66 -3.04
N GLN A 21 -2.31 -9.84 -2.66
CA GLN A 21 -1.81 -10.10 -1.31
C GLN A 21 -0.60 -9.20 -0.93
N HIS A 22 0.31 -8.93 -1.86
CA HIS A 22 1.44 -8.04 -1.60
C HIS A 22 0.98 -6.59 -1.37
N LEU A 23 -0.11 -6.16 -2.01
CA LEU A 23 -0.69 -4.85 -1.77
C LEU A 23 -1.40 -4.78 -0.41
N GLU A 24 -2.06 -5.86 0.03
CA GLU A 24 -2.59 -5.94 1.41
C GLU A 24 -1.48 -5.81 2.46
N MET A 25 -0.36 -6.53 2.28
CA MET A 25 0.80 -6.39 3.17
C MET A 25 1.34 -4.95 3.19
N THR A 26 1.28 -4.25 2.05
CA THR A 26 1.68 -2.83 1.96
C THR A 26 0.76 -1.93 2.79
N ARG A 27 -0.56 -2.16 2.76
CA ARG A 27 -1.52 -1.43 3.60
C ARG A 27 -1.33 -1.70 5.08
N ASP A 28 -1.06 -2.96 5.45
CA ASP A 28 -0.77 -3.32 6.84
C ASP A 28 0.46 -2.59 7.38
N ILE A 29 1.52 -2.48 6.58
CA ILE A 29 2.71 -1.70 6.92
C ILE A 29 2.36 -0.21 7.08
N ALA A 30 1.59 0.38 6.14
CA ALA A 30 1.18 1.78 6.22
C ALA A 30 0.37 2.07 7.50
N ARG A 31 -0.64 1.24 7.80
CA ARG A 31 -1.46 1.35 9.01
C ARG A 31 -0.62 1.19 10.28
N SER A 32 0.27 0.20 10.32
CA SER A 32 1.15 -0.06 11.45
C SER A 32 2.08 1.11 11.71
N PHE A 33 2.68 1.68 10.67
CA PHE A 33 3.56 2.86 10.77
C PHE A 33 2.79 4.08 11.29
N ASN A 34 1.68 4.43 10.62
CA ASN A 34 0.85 5.57 10.99
C ASN A 34 0.39 5.48 12.45
N LYS A 35 -0.02 4.29 12.91
CA LYS A 35 -0.38 4.04 14.30
C LYS A 35 0.81 4.16 15.25
N THR A 36 1.94 3.56 14.92
CA THR A 36 3.15 3.54 15.76
C THR A 36 3.68 4.95 16.01
N TYR A 37 3.69 5.79 14.98
CA TYR A 37 4.23 7.14 15.05
C TYR A 37 3.16 8.23 15.26
N ASN A 38 1.89 7.83 15.44
CA ASN A 38 0.74 8.72 15.60
C ASN A 38 0.69 9.85 14.54
N CYS A 39 0.78 9.45 13.27
CA CYS A 39 0.77 10.36 12.12
C CYS A 39 -0.06 9.79 10.96
N GLU A 40 -0.40 10.63 9.99
CA GLU A 40 -1.08 10.22 8.75
C GLU A 40 -0.15 10.43 7.55
N LEU A 41 1.05 9.85 7.62
CA LEU A 41 2.07 10.05 6.60
C LEU A 41 1.83 9.17 5.36
N PHE A 42 1.53 7.88 5.58
CA PHE A 42 1.36 6.94 4.48
C PHE A 42 -0.11 6.75 4.12
N ILE A 43 -0.41 6.80 2.83
CA ILE A 43 -1.73 6.48 2.29
C ILE A 43 -1.85 4.98 2.01
N GLU A 44 -3.09 4.47 2.05
CA GLU A 44 -3.37 3.07 1.72
C GLU A 44 -3.64 2.92 0.21
N PRO A 45 -2.72 2.33 -0.58
CA PRO A 45 -2.85 2.24 -2.04
C PRO A 45 -4.00 1.31 -2.44
N LYS A 46 -4.77 1.63 -3.48
CA LYS A 46 -5.84 0.76 -4.03
C LYS A 46 -5.31 -0.18 -5.11
N ALA A 47 -5.86 -1.39 -5.18
CA ALA A 47 -5.54 -2.31 -6.28
C ALA A 47 -6.32 -1.92 -7.53
N ILE A 48 -5.66 -1.86 -8.68
CA ILE A 48 -6.30 -1.90 -9.99
C ILE A 48 -5.99 -3.27 -10.57
N VAL A 49 -6.98 -4.16 -10.53
CA VAL A 49 -6.85 -5.52 -11.09
C VAL A 49 -7.42 -5.49 -12.50
N THR A 50 -6.56 -5.64 -13.50
CA THR A 50 -6.97 -5.91 -14.88
C THR A 50 -7.12 -7.42 -15.06
N GLU A 51 -8.20 -7.84 -15.73
CA GLU A 51 -8.48 -9.25 -16.07
C GLU A 51 -7.39 -9.90 -16.94
#